data_AF-A0A496NEN1-F1
#
_entry.id   AF-A0A496NEN1-F1
#
_cell.length_a   1.000
_cell.length_b   1.000
_cell.length_c   1.000
_cell.angle_alpha   90.00
_cell.angle_beta   90.00
_cell.angle_gamma   90.00
#
_symmetry.space_group_name_H-M   'P 1'
#
loop_
_entity.id
_entity.type
_entity.pdbx_description
1 polymer ?
#
loop_
_entity_poly.entity_id
_entity_poly.type
_entity_poly.pdbx_seq_one_letter_code
_entity_poly.pdbx_strand_id
1 'polypeptide(L)'
;MLNLSEFFGLFGGWSLLYVLFSLIVAIFTWIRADLIMKKQGKSLNGGFFQFMSVVCSLWIFISMAALYFLDFGRYAISIPVVYIIYRVGGLIYSSQLLKEEDLPTNIDDFVIPNKYLIYSKSFALTFTLLCVCVMAYESYSLINLTIS
;
A
#
# COMPACT_ATOMS: atom_id res chain seq x y z
N MET A 1 -2.81 -29.05 -15.64
CA MET A 1 -2.17 -28.13 -14.66
C MET A 1 -2.01 -26.80 -15.38
N LEU A 2 -2.75 -25.77 -14.96
CA LEU A 2 -2.62 -24.43 -15.54
C LEU A 2 -1.23 -23.90 -15.18
N ASN A 3 -0.43 -23.53 -16.18
CA ASN A 3 0.91 -23.04 -15.93
C ASN A 3 0.84 -21.68 -15.22
N LEU A 4 1.79 -21.39 -14.33
CA LEU A 4 1.79 -20.14 -13.56
C LEU A 4 1.74 -18.91 -14.48
N SER A 5 2.42 -18.98 -15.62
CA SER A 5 2.39 -17.97 -16.69
C SER A 5 1.03 -17.82 -17.37
N GLU A 6 0.27 -18.90 -17.53
CA GLU A 6 -1.06 -18.89 -18.15
C GLU A 6 -2.13 -18.37 -17.17
N PHE A 7 -2.02 -18.72 -15.89
CA PHE A 7 -2.87 -18.16 -14.83
C PHE A 7 -2.67 -16.64 -14.70
N PHE A 8 -1.42 -16.16 -14.82
CA PHE A 8 -1.12 -14.72 -14.77
C PHE A 8 -1.41 -13.98 -16.09
N GLY A 9 -1.35 -14.66 -17.23
CA GLY A 9 -1.86 -14.13 -18.50
C GLY A 9 -3.36 -13.83 -18.45
N LEU A 10 -4.12 -14.58 -17.65
CA LEU A 10 -5.56 -14.40 -17.42
C LEU A 10 -5.92 -13.11 -16.66
N PHE A 11 -4.97 -12.54 -15.91
CA PHE A 11 -5.10 -11.25 -15.20
C PHE A 11 -4.53 -10.06 -15.98
N GLY A 12 -4.18 -10.23 -17.25
CA GLY A 12 -3.68 -9.15 -18.11
C GLY A 12 -2.22 -8.73 -17.85
N GLY A 13 -1.42 -9.60 -17.20
CA GLY A 13 0.04 -9.45 -17.07
C GLY A 13 0.56 -9.09 -15.68
N TRP A 14 1.90 -9.04 -15.56
CA TRP A 14 2.61 -8.80 -14.29
C TRP A 14 2.33 -7.43 -13.67
N SER A 15 2.05 -6.42 -14.51
CA SER A 15 1.70 -5.07 -14.08
C SER A 15 0.36 -5.03 -13.35
N LEU A 16 -0.69 -5.67 -13.89
CA LEU A 16 -2.01 -5.75 -13.26
C LEU A 16 -1.99 -6.52 -11.95
N LEU A 17 -1.22 -7.61 -11.89
CA LEU A 17 -0.98 -8.34 -10.66
C LEU A 17 -0.32 -7.45 -9.58
N TYR A 18 0.66 -6.63 -9.96
CA TYR A 18 1.26 -5.67 -9.05
C TYR A 18 0.23 -4.63 -8.54
N VAL A 19 -0.68 -4.14 -9.40
CA VAL A 19 -1.76 -3.23 -8.99
C VAL A 19 -2.69 -3.91 -8.00
N LEU A 20 -3.07 -5.17 -8.24
CA LEU A 20 -3.94 -5.94 -7.35
C LEU A 20 -3.30 -6.15 -5.97
N PHE A 21 -2.02 -6.51 -5.91
CA PHE A 21 -1.34 -6.61 -4.61
C PHE A 21 -1.18 -5.25 -3.93
N SER A 22 -0.95 -4.17 -4.69
CA SER A 22 -0.90 -2.81 -4.16
C SER A 22 -2.24 -2.38 -3.55
N LEU A 23 -3.37 -2.82 -4.13
CA LEU A 23 -4.71 -2.65 -3.55
C LEU A 23 -4.83 -3.36 -2.20
N ILE A 24 -4.35 -4.61 -2.09
CA ILE A 24 -4.34 -5.36 -0.82
C ILE A 24 -3.53 -4.62 0.24
N VAL A 25 -2.36 -4.09 -0.14
CA VAL A 25 -1.51 -3.29 0.77
C VAL A 25 -2.20 -2.00 1.21
N ALA A 26 -2.97 -1.36 0.33
CA ALA A 26 -3.80 -0.21 0.68
C ALA A 26 -4.81 -0.56 1.77
N ILE A 27 -5.54 -1.66 1.58
CA ILE A 27 -6.53 -2.17 2.54
C ILE A 27 -5.88 -2.51 3.88
N PHE A 28 -4.73 -3.20 3.87
CA PHE A 28 -3.98 -3.52 5.09
C PHE A 28 -3.52 -2.26 5.84
N THR A 29 -3.11 -1.23 5.11
CA THR A 29 -2.72 0.06 5.69
C THR A 29 -3.90 0.72 6.38
N TRP A 30 -5.07 0.72 5.72
CA TRP A 30 -6.30 1.29 6.28
C TRP A 30 -6.78 0.53 7.53
N ILE A 31 -6.87 -0.80 7.46
CA ILE A 31 -7.29 -1.65 8.58
C ILE A 31 -6.35 -1.45 9.77
N ARG A 32 -5.04 -1.42 9.53
CA ARG A 32 -4.06 -1.21 10.60
C ARG A 32 -4.28 0.12 11.32
N ALA A 33 -4.39 1.20 10.56
CA ALA A 33 -4.59 2.52 11.14
C ALA A 33 -5.90 2.58 11.94
N ASP A 34 -6.98 1.97 11.43
CA ASP A 34 -8.25 1.89 12.15
C ASP A 34 -8.17 1.09 13.46
N LEU A 35 -7.48 -0.06 13.45
CA LEU A 35 -7.26 -0.87 14.65
C LEU A 35 -6.43 -0.14 15.71
N ILE A 36 -5.36 0.55 15.29
CA ILE A 36 -4.52 1.34 16.20
C ILE A 36 -5.35 2.49 16.81
N MET A 37 -6.13 3.20 16.01
CA MET A 37 -7.00 4.28 16.50
C MET A 37 -8.01 3.77 17.54
N LYS A 38 -8.61 2.59 17.30
CA LYS A 38 -9.52 1.95 18.26
C LYS A 38 -8.85 1.55 19.58
N LYS A 39 -7.54 1.33 19.58
CA LYS A 39 -6.73 1.01 20.77
C LYS A 39 -6.02 2.23 21.36
N GLN A 40 -6.51 3.44 21.06
CA GLN A 40 -5.95 4.71 21.56
C GLN A 40 -4.46 4.88 21.20
N GLY A 41 -4.02 4.37 20.05
CA GLY A 41 -2.63 4.50 19.60
C GLY A 41 -1.67 3.47 20.18
N LYS A 42 -2.10 2.59 21.10
CA LYS A 42 -1.25 1.51 21.64
C LYS A 42 -0.94 0.44 20.59
N SER A 43 0.29 -0.08 20.64
CA SER A 43 0.74 -1.16 19.77
C SER A 43 -0.15 -2.41 19.92
N LEU A 44 -0.66 -2.92 18.80
CA LEU A 44 -1.39 -4.19 18.79
C LEU A 44 -0.39 -5.35 18.68
N ASN A 45 -0.26 -6.11 19.77
CA ASN A 45 0.51 -7.36 19.78
C ASN A 45 -0.36 -8.50 19.26
N GLY A 46 -0.27 -8.75 17.95
CA GLY A 46 -0.88 -9.91 17.31
C GLY A 46 -0.13 -10.30 16.03
N GLY A 47 0.05 -11.61 15.78
CA GLY A 47 0.82 -12.09 14.62
C GLY A 47 0.31 -11.58 13.28
N PHE A 48 -1.01 -11.42 13.14
CA PHE A 48 -1.62 -10.85 11.92
C PHE A 48 -1.29 -9.35 11.73
N PHE A 49 -1.26 -8.58 12.83
CA PHE A 49 -0.89 -7.16 12.78
C PHE A 49 0.59 -6.98 12.41
N GLN A 50 1.47 -7.82 12.98
CA GLN A 50 2.88 -7.84 12.63
C GLN A 50 3.09 -8.22 11.16
N PHE A 51 2.40 -9.24 10.66
CA PHE A 51 2.44 -9.65 9.26
C PHE A 51 2.04 -8.49 8.33
N MET A 52 0.91 -7.84 8.58
CA MET A 52 0.50 -6.66 7.82
C MET A 52 1.60 -5.60 7.84
N SER A 53 2.21 -5.35 9.01
CA SER A 53 3.25 -4.32 9.17
C SER A 53 4.50 -4.57 8.36
N VAL A 54 4.94 -5.83 8.33
CA VAL A 54 6.04 -6.28 7.50
C VAL A 54 5.69 -6.13 6.03
N VAL A 55 4.53 -6.62 5.59
CA VAL A 55 4.09 -6.54 4.19
C VAL A 55 4.06 -5.09 3.69
N CYS A 56 3.39 -4.19 4.42
CA CYS A 56 3.35 -2.78 4.03
C CYS A 56 4.74 -2.14 4.01
N SER A 57 5.64 -2.52 4.92
CA SER A 57 6.97 -1.91 4.97
C SER A 57 7.90 -2.43 3.88
N LEU A 58 7.82 -3.72 3.55
CA LEU A 58 8.57 -4.29 2.43
C LEU A 58 8.03 -3.83 1.08
N TRP A 59 6.76 -3.43 1.01
CA TRP A 59 6.15 -3.02 -0.26
C TRP A 59 6.88 -1.85 -0.93
N ILE A 60 7.56 -0.96 -0.19
CA ILE A 60 8.35 0.13 -0.81
C ILE A 60 9.49 -0.42 -1.68
N PHE A 61 10.16 -1.48 -1.24
CA PHE A 61 11.23 -2.12 -2.00
C PHE A 61 10.67 -2.86 -3.21
N ILE A 62 9.51 -3.49 -3.04
CA ILE A 62 8.78 -4.15 -4.13
C ILE A 62 8.34 -3.10 -5.17
N SER A 63 7.85 -1.93 -4.75
CA SER A 63 7.48 -0.83 -5.65
C SER A 63 8.69 -0.27 -6.41
N MET A 64 9.85 -0.13 -5.76
CA MET A 64 11.08 0.29 -6.43
C MET A 64 11.57 -0.75 -7.44
N ALA A 65 11.55 -2.03 -7.06
CA ALA A 65 11.91 -3.12 -7.99
C ALA A 65 10.92 -3.19 -9.16
N ALA A 66 9.63 -3.01 -8.90
CA ALA A 66 8.60 -3.02 -9.93
C ALA A 66 8.85 -1.94 -10.99
N LEU A 67 9.26 -0.72 -10.58
CA LEU A 67 9.62 0.35 -11.52
C LEU A 67 10.78 0.00 -12.47
N TYR A 68 11.66 -0.92 -12.07
CA TYR A 68 12.80 -1.33 -12.88
C TYR A 68 12.52 -2.58 -13.73
N PHE A 69 11.76 -3.54 -13.20
CA PHE A 69 11.56 -4.85 -13.83
C PHE A 69 10.24 -5.01 -14.58
N LEU A 70 9.23 -4.19 -14.30
CA LEU A 70 7.91 -4.29 -14.95
C LEU A 70 7.74 -3.19 -15.98
N ASP A 71 7.18 -3.57 -17.12
CA ASP A 71 6.70 -2.62 -18.11
C ASP A 71 5.29 -2.18 -17.73
N PHE A 72 5.14 -0.90 -17.42
CA PHE A 72 3.89 -0.33 -16.95
C PHE A 72 3.17 0.42 -18.07
N GLY A 73 1.87 0.15 -18.20
CA GLY A 73 0.98 1.01 -18.95
C GLY A 73 1.01 2.46 -18.46
N ARG A 74 0.58 3.38 -19.32
CA ARG A 74 0.71 4.85 -19.13
C ARG A 74 0.23 5.34 -17.76
N TYR A 75 -0.82 4.72 -17.20
CA TYR A 75 -1.36 5.08 -15.90
C TYR A 75 -0.94 4.12 -14.78
N ALA A 76 -0.63 2.86 -15.08
CA ALA A 76 -0.22 1.87 -14.08
C ALA A 76 1.10 2.23 -13.38
N ILE A 77 2.00 2.97 -14.05
CA ILE A 77 3.24 3.47 -13.46
C ILE A 77 3.00 4.43 -12.29
N SER A 78 1.82 5.06 -12.20
CA SER A 78 1.47 5.94 -11.09
C SER A 78 1.38 5.19 -9.75
N ILE A 79 1.02 3.91 -9.76
CA ILE A 79 0.84 3.09 -8.55
C ILE A 79 2.13 2.97 -7.74
N PRO A 80 3.26 2.45 -8.27
CA PRO A 80 4.50 2.39 -7.51
C PRO A 80 5.03 3.78 -7.12
N VAL A 81 4.92 4.77 -8.00
CA VAL A 81 5.41 6.14 -7.74
C VAL A 81 4.68 6.78 -6.56
N VAL A 82 3.35 6.77 -6.58
CA VAL A 82 2.50 7.33 -5.51
C VAL A 82 2.75 6.60 -4.19
N TYR A 83 2.93 5.28 -4.24
CA TYR A 83 3.25 4.49 -3.05
C TYR A 83 4.58 4.89 -2.41
N ILE A 84 5.63 5.06 -3.21
CA ILE A 84 6.96 5.49 -2.73
C ILE A 84 6.87 6.89 -2.11
N ILE A 85 6.22 7.84 -2.79
CA ILE A 85 6.02 9.21 -2.29
C ILE A 85 5.32 9.18 -0.93
N TYR A 86 4.27 8.38 -0.78
CA TYR A 86 3.60 8.22 0.51
C TYR A 86 4.50 7.64 1.58
N ARG A 87 5.26 6.58 1.29
CA ARG A 87 6.11 5.95 2.31
C ARG A 87 7.19 6.90 2.78
N VAL A 88 7.83 7.62 1.86
CA VAL A 88 8.84 8.64 2.22
C VAL A 88 8.19 9.79 2.98
N GLY A 89 7.06 10.31 2.50
CA GLY A 89 6.32 11.39 3.16
C GLY A 89 5.84 11.01 4.56
N GLY A 90 5.36 9.77 4.74
CA GLY A 90 4.93 9.23 6.02
C GLY A 90 6.08 9.09 7.01
N LEU A 91 7.28 8.71 6.55
CA LEU A 91 8.49 8.67 7.40
C LEU A 91 8.92 10.07 7.84
N ILE A 92 8.88 11.05 6.94
CA ILE A 92 9.19 12.44 7.28
C ILE A 92 8.16 12.97 8.28
N TYR A 93 6.88 12.77 7.99
CA TYR A 93 5.78 13.24 8.84
C TYR A 93 5.80 12.61 10.23
N SER A 94 6.02 11.29 10.32
CA SER A 94 6.15 10.61 11.61
C SER A 94 7.38 11.11 12.39
N SER A 95 8.52 11.33 11.72
CA SER A 95 9.71 11.86 12.37
C SER A 95 9.51 13.28 12.92
N GLN A 96 8.70 14.11 12.26
CA GLN A 96 8.37 15.45 12.73
C GLN A 96 7.45 15.40 13.95
N LEU A 97 6.41 14.57 13.90
CA LEU A 97 5.50 14.37 15.04
C LEU A 97 6.23 13.86 16.28
N LEU A 98 7.19 12.95 16.11
CA LEU A 98 7.97 12.40 17.22
C LEU A 98 9.02 13.37 17.80
N LYS A 99 9.35 14.45 17.09
CA LYS A 99 10.21 15.51 17.64
C LYS A 99 9.46 16.45 18.58
N GLU A 100 8.14 16.51 18.46
CA GLU A 100 7.28 17.40 19.25
C GLU A 100 6.77 16.74 20.54
N GLU A 101 6.88 15.42 20.68
CA GLU A 101 6.46 14.68 21.88
C GLU A 101 7.64 14.23 22.74
N ASP A 102 7.48 14.31 24.06
CA ASP A 102 8.40 13.69 25.03
C ASP A 102 8.32 12.16 24.87
N LEU A 103 9.35 11.58 24.26
CA LEU A 103 9.40 10.13 24.02
C LEU A 103 9.42 9.38 25.37
N PRO A 104 8.55 8.37 25.56
CA PRO A 104 8.52 7.61 26.80
C PRO A 104 9.81 6.81 26.99
N THR A 105 10.25 6.67 28.24
CA THR A 105 11.44 5.88 28.61
C THR A 105 11.26 4.38 28.32
N ASN A 106 10.01 3.90 28.24
CA ASN A 106 9.65 2.53 27.87
C ASN A 106 8.95 2.47 26.52
N ILE A 107 9.38 1.53 25.66
CA ILE A 107 8.83 1.33 24.31
C ILE A 107 7.36 0.86 24.35
N ASP A 108 6.95 0.17 25.42
CA ASP A 108 5.59 -0.37 25.56
C ASP A 108 4.54 0.73 25.80
N ASP A 109 4.96 1.90 26.27
CA ASP A 109 4.11 3.08 26.44
C ASP A 109 4.08 3.98 25.20
N PHE A 110 4.75 3.56 24.12
CA PHE A 110 4.75 4.31 22.87
C PHE A 110 3.36 4.29 22.23
N VAL A 111 2.80 5.49 22.08
CA VAL A 111 1.50 5.73 21.46
C VAL A 111 1.73 6.36 20.10
N ILE A 112 1.17 5.76 19.05
CA ILE A 112 1.27 6.34 17.71
C ILE A 112 0.37 7.59 17.64
N PRO A 113 0.91 8.76 17.24
CA PRO A 113 0.12 9.99 17.17
C PRO A 113 -1.10 9.86 16.26
N ASN A 114 -2.28 10.26 16.73
CA ASN A 114 -3.53 10.18 15.96
C ASN A 114 -3.46 10.93 14.62
N LYS A 115 -2.71 12.04 14.56
CA LYS A 115 -2.48 12.80 13.32
C LYS A 115 -1.82 11.92 12.23
N TYR A 116 -0.86 11.08 12.59
CA TYR A 116 -0.23 10.13 11.68
C TYR A 116 -1.20 9.04 11.21
N LEU A 117 -2.06 8.54 12.11
CA LEU A 117 -3.05 7.52 11.77
C LEU A 117 -4.11 8.03 10.79
N ILE A 118 -4.58 9.27 10.98
CA ILE A 118 -5.51 9.92 10.05
C ILE A 118 -4.85 10.11 8.68
N TYR A 119 -3.60 10.60 8.64
CA TYR A 119 -2.83 10.70 7.41
C TYR A 119 -2.75 9.35 6.67
N SER A 120 -2.43 8.28 7.39
CA SER A 120 -2.35 6.93 6.84
C SER A 120 -3.69 6.42 6.31
N LYS A 121 -4.82 6.66 7.01
CA LYS A 121 -6.16 6.29 6.53
C LYS A 121 -6.56 7.05 5.26
N SER A 122 -6.33 8.37 5.23
CA SER A 122 -6.63 9.19 4.06
C SER A 122 -5.84 8.73 2.85
N PHE A 123 -4.54 8.50 3.01
CA PHE A 123 -3.72 7.95 1.94
C PHE A 123 -4.23 6.59 1.46
N ALA A 124 -4.49 5.67 2.39
CA ALA A 124 -4.93 4.33 2.03
C ALA A 124 -6.23 4.35 1.23
N LEU A 125 -7.16 5.27 1.53
CA LEU A 125 -8.39 5.45 0.78
C LEU A 125 -8.11 5.98 -0.63
N THR A 126 -7.35 7.08 -0.76
CA THR A 126 -6.99 7.64 -2.07
C THR A 126 -6.23 6.64 -2.94
N PHE A 127 -5.31 5.89 -2.34
CA PHE A 127 -4.52 4.88 -3.03
C PHE A 127 -5.37 3.67 -3.45
N THR A 128 -6.33 3.25 -2.62
CA THR A 128 -7.32 2.23 -2.99
C THR A 128 -8.12 2.67 -4.21
N LEU A 129 -8.62 3.91 -4.21
CA LEU A 129 -9.38 4.46 -5.34
C LEU A 129 -8.52 4.49 -6.61
N LEU A 130 -7.25 4.93 -6.50
CA LEU A 130 -6.31 4.95 -7.61
C LEU A 130 -6.09 3.55 -8.20
N CYS A 131 -5.84 2.54 -7.35
CA CYS A 131 -5.67 1.15 -7.79
C CYS A 131 -6.91 0.63 -8.52
N VAL A 132 -8.12 0.89 -7.99
CA VAL A 132 -9.39 0.47 -8.63
C VAL A 132 -9.58 1.15 -9.98
N CYS A 133 -9.34 2.47 -10.07
CA CYS A 133 -9.45 3.21 -11.31
C CYS A 133 -8.48 2.71 -12.39
N VAL A 134 -7.22 2.48 -12.02
CA VAL A 134 -6.20 1.93 -12.94
C VAL A 134 -6.60 0.53 -13.41
N MET A 135 -7.02 -0.36 -12.49
CA MET A 135 -7.49 -1.70 -12.86
C MET A 135 -8.69 -1.66 -13.82
N ALA A 136 -9.67 -0.80 -13.55
CA ALA A 136 -10.86 -0.66 -14.41
C ALA A 136 -10.46 -0.16 -15.81
N TYR A 137 -9.55 0.81 -15.89
CA TYR A 137 -9.07 1.37 -17.16
C TYR A 137 -8.32 0.34 -18.01
N GLU A 138 -7.34 -0.33 -17.42
CA GLU A 138 -6.52 -1.35 -18.12
C GLU A 138 -7.40 -2.53 -18.57
N SER A 139 -8.36 -2.95 -17.74
CA SER A 139 -9.31 -4.02 -18.09
C SER A 139 -10.23 -3.61 -19.25
N TYR A 140 -10.70 -2.36 -19.27
CA TYR A 140 -11.54 -1.85 -20.36
C TYR A 140 -10.77 -1.78 -21.69
N SER A 141 -9.51 -1.34 -21.65
CA SER A 141 -8.66 -1.31 -22.84
C SER A 141 -8.44 -2.70 -23.44
N LEU A 142 -8.28 -3.73 -22.61
CA LEU A 142 -8.11 -5.12 -23.07
C LEU A 142 -9.36 -5.67 -23.75
N ILE A 143 -10.55 -5.38 -23.21
CA ILE A 143 -11.84 -5.82 -23.79
C ILE A 143 -12.06 -5.19 -25.17
N ASN A 144 -11.73 -3.91 -25.33
CA ASN A 144 -11.97 -3.21 -26.60
C ASN A 144 -11.03 -3.70 -27.72
N LEU A 145 -9.80 -4.13 -27.37
CA LEU A 145 -8.83 -4.73 -28.29
C LEU A 145 -9.17 -6.17 -28.70
N THR A 146 -9.98 -6.90 -27.91
CA THR A 146 -10.39 -8.28 -28.26
C THR A 146 -11.64 -8.33 -29.15
N ILE A 147 -12.36 -7.22 -29.29
CA ILE A 147 -13.62 -7.13 -30.06
C ILE A 147 -13.39 -6.48 -31.45
N SER A 148 -12.21 -5.90 -31.72
CA SER A 148 -11.82 -5.39 -33.05
C SER A 148 -11.04 -6.42 -33.85
#